data_AF-A0A8T3Y1J0-F1
#
_entry.id   AF-A0A8T3Y1J0-F1
#
_cell.length_a   1.000
_cell.length_b   1.000
_cell.length_c   1.000
_cell.angle_alpha   90.00
_cell.angle_beta   90.00
_cell.angle_gamma   90.00
#
_symmetry.space_group_name_H-M   'P 1'
#
loop_
_entity.id
_entity.type
_entity.pdbx_description
1 polymer ?
#
loop_
_entity_poly.entity_id
_entity_poly.type
_entity_poly.pdbx_seq_one_letter_code
_entity_poly.pdbx_strand_id
1 'polypeptide(L)' 'METTFKLEAINILKKAKRPLTSEEITKEIIKRKNVKIMGKTPRATLYSILITEIKKKGNKSTFIKIGREFSLR' A
#
# COMPACT_ATOMS: atom_id res chain seq x y z
N MET A 1 -7.84 -11.71 2.06
CA MET A 1 -6.43 -11.35 2.38
C MET A 1 -5.98 -10.07 1.67
N GLU A 2 -6.30 -9.88 0.37
CA GLU A 2 -5.88 -8.69 -0.40
C GLU A 2 -6.46 -7.36 0.13
N THR A 3 -7.69 -7.39 0.66
CA THR A 3 -8.39 -6.24 1.23
C THR A 3 -7.73 -5.69 2.50
N THR A 4 -7.16 -6.56 3.33
CA THR A 4 -6.49 -6.17 4.59
C THR A 4 -5.24 -5.36 4.32
N PHE A 5 -4.39 -5.79 3.38
CA PHE A 5 -3.20 -5.04 2.98
C PHE A 5 -3.53 -3.64 2.43
N LYS A 6 -4.60 -3.56 1.64
CA LYS A 6 -5.07 -2.29 1.09
C LYS A 6 -5.56 -1.34 2.18
N LEU A 7 -6.39 -1.82 3.10
CA LEU A 7 -6.90 -1.01 4.21
C LEU A 7 -5.77 -0.52 5.12
N GLU A 8 -4.81 -1.37 5.43
CA GLU A 8 -3.65 -0.97 6.24
C GLU A 8 -2.76 0.04 5.51
N ALA A 9 -2.59 -0.10 4.19
CA ALA A 9 -1.89 0.91 3.38
C ALA A 9 -2.59 2.27 3.42
N ILE A 10 -3.92 2.30 3.35
CA ILE A 10 -4.71 3.53 3.50
C ILE A 10 -4.51 4.13 4.90
N ASN A 11 -4.59 3.31 5.95
CA ASN A 11 -4.38 3.75 7.33
C ASN A 11 -2.98 4.35 7.55
N ILE A 12 -1.95 3.77 6.93
CA ILE A 12 -0.58 4.26 7.02
C ILE A 12 -0.41 5.57 6.26
N LEU A 13 -0.86 5.65 5.01
CA LEU A 13 -0.78 6.88 4.22
C LEU A 13 -1.57 8.02 4.87
N LYS A 14 -2.76 7.73 5.40
CA LYS A 14 -3.58 8.71 6.13
C LYS A 14 -2.89 9.24 7.39
N LYS A 15 -2.18 8.38 8.12
CA LYS A 15 -1.41 8.79 9.31
C LYS A 15 -0.11 9.52 8.95
N ALA A 16 0.56 9.09 7.88
CA ALA A 16 1.82 9.67 7.45
C ALA A 16 1.64 11.08 6.85
N LYS A 17 0.48 11.37 6.24
CA LYS A 17 0.17 12.65 5.57
C LYS A 17 1.21 13.06 4.52
N ARG A 18 1.99 12.10 4.02
CA ARG A 18 3.02 12.27 2.99
C ARG A 18 3.02 11.06 2.06
N PRO A 19 3.49 11.21 0.81
CA PRO A 19 3.75 10.08 -0.06
C PRO A 19 4.73 9.13 0.62
N LEU A 20 4.50 7.83 0.48
CA LEU A 20 5.38 6.80 1.01
C LEU A 20 5.71 5.77 -0.06
N THR A 21 6.91 5.22 0.00
CA THR A 21 7.27 4.08 -0.84
C THR A 21 6.52 2.82 -0.42
N SER A 22 6.35 1.88 -1.37
CA SER A 22 5.77 0.57 -1.04
C SER A 22 6.55 -0.17 0.05
N GLU A 23 7.84 0.12 0.21
CA GLU A 23 8.65 -0.41 1.30
C GLU A 23 8.31 0.19 2.65
N GLU A 24 8.23 1.51 2.75
CA GLU A 24 7.87 2.20 4.00
C GLU A 24 6.48 1.76 4.46
N ILE A 25 5.52 1.70 3.55
CA ILE A 25 4.16 1.24 3.87
C ILE A 25 4.23 -0.20 4.38
N THR A 26 4.94 -1.08 3.67
CA THR A 26 5.08 -2.49 4.10
C THR A 26 5.75 -2.60 5.46
N LYS A 27 6.84 -1.87 5.72
CA LYS A 27 7.54 -1.86 7.01
C LYS A 27 6.60 -1.44 8.14
N GLU A 28 5.77 -0.42 7.92
CA GLU A 28 4.78 0.04 8.89
C GLU A 28 3.65 -1.00 9.12
N ILE A 29 3.20 -1.71 8.08
CA ILE A 29 2.21 -2.81 8.23
C ILE A 29 2.78 -3.91 9.11
N ILE A 30 4.03 -4.31 8.86
CA ILE A 30 4.73 -5.36 9.62
C ILE A 30 4.93 -4.94 11.07
N LYS A 31 5.42 -3.71 11.28
CA LYS A 31 5.67 -3.14 12.60
C LYS A 31 4.40 -3.12 13.46
N ARG A 32 3.23 -2.94 12.84
CA ARG A 32 1.93 -2.93 13.52
C ARG A 32 1.38 -4.33 13.85
N LYS A 33 2.13 -5.41 13.61
CA LYS A 33 1.78 -6.81 13.96
C LYS A 33 0.44 -7.32 13.38
N ASN A 34 -0.12 -6.67 12.36
CA ASN A 34 -1.45 -7.02 11.83
C ASN A 34 -1.45 -8.07 10.70
N VAL A 35 -0.29 -8.52 10.23
CA VAL A 35 -0.21 -9.54 9.17
C VAL A 35 0.99 -10.47 9.39
N LYS A 36 0.72 -11.78 9.56
CA LYS A 36 1.75 -12.83 9.43
C LYS A 36 2.06 -13.01 7.95
N ILE A 37 3.24 -12.61 7.53
CA ILE A 37 3.67 -12.75 6.13
C ILE A 37 4.34 -14.10 5.99
N MET A 38 3.59 -15.09 5.51
CA MET A 38 4.11 -16.42 5.26
C MET A 38 4.58 -16.51 3.79
N GLY A 39 5.90 -16.39 3.56
CA GLY A 39 6.56 -16.92 2.36
C GLY A 39 6.51 -16.13 1.05
N LYS A 40 5.95 -14.91 0.97
CA LYS A 40 6.03 -14.05 -0.24
C LYS A 40 6.39 -12.62 0.13
N THR A 41 7.31 -12.01 -0.63
CA THR A 41 7.80 -10.64 -0.46
C THR A 41 6.63 -9.64 -0.37
N PRO A 42 6.26 -9.20 0.85
CA PRO A 42 5.04 -8.42 1.09
C PRO A 42 5.09 -7.06 0.41
N ARG A 43 6.30 -6.52 0.23
CA ARG A 43 6.56 -5.30 -0.54
C ARG A 43 6.11 -5.44 -1.99
N ALA A 44 6.45 -6.56 -2.64
CA ALA A 44 6.10 -6.82 -4.03
C ALA A 44 4.59 -7.05 -4.17
N THR A 45 3.99 -7.78 -3.22
CA THR A 45 2.53 -7.96 -3.16
C THR A 45 1.81 -6.63 -3.02
N LEU A 46 2.21 -5.78 -2.06
CA LEU A 46 1.59 -4.47 -1.86
C LEU A 46 1.76 -3.60 -3.12
N TYR A 47 2.95 -3.57 -3.72
CA TYR A 47 3.19 -2.84 -4.95
C TYR A 47 2.26 -3.29 -6.08
N SER A 48 2.13 -4.60 -6.32
CA SER A 48 1.23 -5.14 -7.34
C SER A 48 -0.23 -4.80 -7.08
N ILE A 49 -0.69 -4.84 -5.83
CA ILE A 49 -2.06 -4.46 -5.44
C ILE A 49 -2.31 -2.98 -5.76
N LEU A 50 -1.41 -2.09 -5.35
CA LEU A 50 -1.52 -0.65 -5.55
C LEU A 50 -1.52 -0.29 -7.04
N ILE A 51 -0.57 -0.83 -7.80
CA ILE A 51 -0.48 -0.59 -9.25
C ILE A 51 -1.70 -1.15 -9.98
N THR A 52 -2.15 -2.35 -9.63
CA THR A 52 -3.34 -2.95 -10.24
C THR A 52 -4.59 -2.14 -9.94
N GLU A 53 -4.76 -1.61 -8.73
CA GLU A 53 -5.84 -0.69 -8.39
C GLU A 53 -5.80 0.58 -9.24
N ILE A 54 -4.64 1.22 -9.30
CA ILE A 54 -4.47 2.46 -10.07
C ILE A 54 -4.81 2.21 -11.54
N LYS A 55 -4.36 1.08 -12.10
CA LYS A 55 -4.66 0.69 -13.49
C LYS A 55 -6.14 0.36 -13.70
N LYS A 56 -6.76 -0.42 -12.79
CA LYS A 56 -8.16 -0.87 -12.92
C LYS A 56 -9.16 0.25 -12.67
N LYS A 57 -8.90 1.12 -11.70
CA LYS A 57 -9.82 2.19 -11.28
C LYS A 57 -9.50 3.55 -11.89
N GLY A 58 -8.28 3.75 -12.38
CA GLY A 58 -7.84 5.02 -12.97
C GLY A 58 -8.13 6.20 -12.05
N ASN A 59 -8.94 7.15 -12.53
CA ASN A 59 -9.33 8.34 -11.76
C ASN A 59 -10.20 8.05 -10.53
N LYS A 60 -10.83 6.88 -10.45
CA LYS A 60 -11.59 6.44 -9.27
C LYS A 60 -10.72 5.70 -8.25
N SER A 61 -9.41 5.59 -8.48
CA SER A 61 -8.48 4.96 -7.55
C SER A 61 -8.29 5.83 -6.32
N THR A 62 -8.38 5.20 -5.14
CA THR A 62 -8.05 5.83 -3.84
C THR A 62 -6.55 6.15 -3.73
N PHE A 63 -5.71 5.45 -4.51
CA PHE A 63 -4.28 5.64 -4.53
C PHE A 63 -3.85 6.41 -5.77
N ILE A 64 -2.81 7.22 -5.62
CA ILE A 64 -2.06 7.84 -6.70
C ILE A 64 -0.57 7.50 -6.56
N LYS A 65 0.10 7.26 -7.69
CA LYS A 65 1.55 7.03 -7.72
C LYS A 65 2.26 8.33 -8.05
N ILE A 66 3.17 8.76 -7.19
CA ILE A 66 4.02 9.94 -7.36
C ILE A 66 5.46 9.45 -7.48
N GLY A 67 5.94 9.29 -8.73
CA GLY A 67 7.26 8.72 -8.99
C GLY A 67 7.40 7.26 -8.50
N ARG A 68 8.18 7.06 -7.42
CA ARG A 68 8.39 5.77 -6.75
C ARG A 68 7.51 5.60 -5.49
N GLU A 69 6.78 6.63 -5.13
CA GLU A 69 5.96 6.71 -3.92
C GLU A 69 4.47 6.61 -4.26
N PHE A 70 3.68 6.36 -3.22
CA PHE A 70 2.23 6.27 -3.29
C PHE A 70 1.63 7.24 -2.27
N SER A 71 0.54 7.88 -2.66
CA SER A 71 -0.26 8.74 -1.79
C SER A 71 -1.74 8.40 -1.94
N LEU A 72 -2.55 8.90 -1.02
CA LEU A 72 -3.99 8.95 -1.20
C LEU A 72 -4.34 10.12 -2.13
N ARG A 73 -5.35 9.90 -2.96
CA ARG A 73 -5.94 10.94 -3.81
C ARG A 73 -6.88 11.83 -3.01
#